data_AF-A0A920NBQ2-F1
#
_entry.id   AF-A0A920NBQ2-F1
#
_cell.length_a   1.000
_cell.length_b   1.000
_cell.length_c   1.000
_cell.angle_alpha   90.00
_cell.angle_beta   90.00
_cell.angle_gamma   90.00
#
_symmetry.space_group_name_H-M   'P 1'
#
loop_
_entity.id
_entity.type
_entity.pdbx_description
1 polymer ?
#
loop_
_entity_poly.entity_id
_entity_poly.type
_entity_poly.pdbx_seq_one_letter_code
_entity_poly.pdbx_strand_id
1 'polypeptide(L)'
;MYTSFQGLNITSAMFLTSMAANPLPLSWLEPRHNVDLGYLGWSCGSSWVAQSVLIPYMIYKLYPPEFKETPDAVRMAKMKLEKMGKMAVCEWIMLEHSSYCSFCGSSVRNQSTQHVGCLAGLGILLVTKVLTWDDVLGIIVPGIHLFGLQQW
;
A
#
# COMPACT_ATOMS: atom_id res chain seq x y z
N MET A 1 -7.01 -13.84 10.07
CA MET A 1 -5.53 -13.76 9.94
C MET A 1 -5.02 -14.24 8.58
N TYR A 2 -5.31 -15.47 8.14
CA TYR A 2 -4.84 -15.99 6.83
C TYR A 2 -5.23 -15.13 5.63
N THR A 3 -6.49 -14.70 5.53
CA THR A 3 -6.97 -13.84 4.43
C THR A 3 -6.24 -12.50 4.39
N SER A 4 -6.04 -11.86 5.54
CA SER A 4 -5.36 -10.56 5.66
C SER A 4 -3.88 -10.67 5.25
N PHE A 5 -3.19 -11.73 5.70
CA PHE A 5 -1.79 -11.98 5.33
C PHE A 5 -1.64 -12.22 3.82
N GLN A 6 -2.52 -13.02 3.23
CA GLN A 6 -2.47 -13.26 1.79
C GLN A 6 -2.85 -12.02 0.98
N GLY A 7 -3.74 -11.17 1.49
CA GLY A 7 -3.99 -9.84 0.94
C GLY A 7 -2.70 -9.01 0.84
N LEU A 8 -1.90 -8.98 1.91
CA LEU A 8 -0.60 -8.29 1.93
C LEU A 8 0.37 -8.86 0.89
N ASN A 9 0.42 -10.18 0.71
CA ASN A 9 1.28 -10.80 -0.31
C ASN A 9 0.87 -10.42 -1.73
N ILE A 10 -0.43 -10.43 -2.03
CA ILE A 10 -0.96 -10.05 -3.35
C ILE A 10 -0.60 -8.58 -3.62
N THR A 11 -0.90 -7.67 -2.69
CA THR A 11 -0.54 -6.25 -2.84
C THR A 11 0.97 -6.03 -2.91
N SER A 12 1.74 -6.86 -2.21
CA SER A 12 3.21 -6.83 -2.29
C SER A 12 3.74 -7.23 -3.65
N ALA A 13 3.02 -8.06 -4.42
CA ALA A 13 3.40 -8.42 -5.78
C ALA A 13 2.89 -7.41 -6.84
N MET A 14 1.78 -6.70 -6.55
CA MET A 14 1.15 -5.73 -7.45
C MET A 14 2.06 -4.57 -7.85
N PHE A 15 2.85 -4.07 -6.91
CA PHE A 15 3.65 -2.85 -7.09
C PHE A 15 5.14 -3.15 -7.04
N LEU A 16 5.92 -2.44 -7.85
CA LEU A 16 7.37 -2.59 -7.84
C LEU A 16 7.98 -2.09 -6.52
N THR A 17 7.34 -1.14 -5.85
CA THR A 17 7.86 -0.45 -4.66
C THR A 17 7.32 -0.99 -3.33
N SER A 18 6.41 -1.95 -3.35
CA SER A 18 5.79 -2.48 -2.12
C SER A 18 6.71 -3.37 -1.30
N MET A 19 7.77 -3.92 -1.90
CA MET A 19 8.76 -4.74 -1.21
C MET A 19 10.15 -4.49 -1.80
N ALA A 20 11.18 -4.38 -0.94
CA ALA A 20 12.56 -4.14 -1.35
C ALA A 20 13.14 -5.20 -2.32
N ALA A 21 12.56 -6.40 -2.34
CA ALA A 21 12.97 -7.46 -3.24
C ALA A 21 12.42 -7.31 -4.67
N ASN A 22 11.34 -6.56 -4.89
CA ASN A 22 10.70 -6.44 -6.21
C ASN A 22 11.53 -5.68 -7.26
N PRO A 23 12.31 -4.63 -6.91
CA PRO A 23 13.22 -3.98 -7.86
C PRO A 23 14.46 -4.82 -8.19
N LEU A 24 14.78 -5.88 -7.43
CA LEU A 24 16.01 -6.67 -7.62
C LEU A 24 16.08 -7.33 -9.00
N PRO A 25 15.03 -8.02 -9.52
CA PRO A 25 15.09 -8.60 -10.86
C PRO A 25 15.35 -7.54 -11.95
N LEU A 26 14.79 -6.34 -11.82
CA LEU A 26 14.97 -5.27 -12.80
C LEU A 26 16.42 -4.76 -12.81
N SER A 27 17.04 -4.56 -11.65
CA SER A 27 18.45 -4.13 -11.56
C SER A 27 19.45 -5.16 -12.10
N TRP A 28 19.05 -6.43 -12.20
CA TRP A 28 19.85 -7.50 -12.80
C TRP A 28 19.63 -7.64 -14.32
N LEU A 29 18.41 -7.41 -14.79
CA LEU A 29 18.03 -7.57 -16.21
C LEU A 29 18.45 -6.37 -17.08
N GLU A 30 18.36 -5.15 -16.55
CA GLU A 30 18.67 -3.93 -17.28
C GLU A 30 20.11 -3.90 -17.82
N PRO A 31 21.17 -4.18 -17.02
CA PRO A 31 22.55 -4.08 -17.48
C PRO A 31 23.00 -5.22 -18.42
N ARG A 32 22.29 -6.37 -18.38
CA ARG A 32 22.71 -7.60 -19.08
C ARG A 32 21.89 -7.91 -20.32
N HIS A 33 20.63 -7.50 -20.33
CA HIS A 33 19.69 -7.83 -21.39
C HIS A 33 19.06 -6.59 -22.03
N ASN A 34 19.40 -5.37 -21.58
CA ASN A 34 18.81 -4.11 -22.05
C ASN A 34 17.27 -4.10 -22.01
N VAL A 35 16.68 -4.83 -21.06
CA VAL A 35 15.23 -4.88 -20.85
C VAL A 35 14.90 -4.01 -19.64
N ASP A 36 14.20 -2.89 -19.89
CA ASP A 36 13.58 -2.06 -18.87
C ASP A 36 12.07 -2.26 -18.89
N LEU A 37 11.54 -2.99 -17.89
CA LEU A 37 10.11 -3.21 -17.71
C LEU A 37 9.42 -1.96 -17.14
N GLY A 38 10.16 -1.11 -16.42
CA GLY A 38 9.58 -0.02 -15.62
C GLY A 38 8.52 -0.50 -14.61
N TYR A 39 7.87 0.47 -13.96
CA TYR A 39 6.84 0.21 -12.95
C TYR A 39 5.56 -0.40 -13.54
N LEU A 40 5.06 0.17 -14.65
CA LEU A 40 3.84 -0.32 -15.30
C LEU A 40 4.04 -1.69 -15.95
N GLY A 41 5.21 -1.97 -16.54
CA GLY A 41 5.49 -3.29 -17.09
C GLY A 41 5.57 -4.36 -16.00
N TRP A 42 6.15 -4.04 -14.83
CA TRP A 42 6.08 -4.92 -13.66
C TRP A 42 4.63 -5.20 -13.23
N SER A 43 3.85 -4.13 -13.03
CA SER A 43 2.47 -4.27 -12.54
C SER A 43 1.57 -5.04 -13.52
N CYS A 44 1.75 -4.86 -14.83
CA CYS A 44 1.04 -5.65 -15.83
C CYS A 44 1.53 -7.11 -15.87
N GLY A 45 2.83 -7.35 -15.66
CA GLY A 45 3.43 -8.68 -15.69
C GLY A 45 3.15 -9.55 -14.46
N SER A 46 2.89 -8.94 -13.30
CA SER A 46 2.74 -9.66 -12.02
C SER A 46 1.45 -10.48 -11.89
N SER A 47 0.56 -10.45 -12.89
CA SER A 47 -0.69 -11.24 -12.92
C SER A 47 -1.54 -11.10 -11.66
N TRP A 48 -1.45 -9.96 -10.97
CA TRP A 48 -2.09 -9.72 -9.68
C TRP A 48 -3.62 -9.84 -9.74
N VAL A 49 -4.23 -9.51 -10.88
CA VAL A 49 -5.68 -9.63 -11.09
C VAL A 49 -6.14 -11.09 -10.90
N ALA A 50 -5.38 -12.05 -11.43
CA ALA A 50 -5.69 -13.46 -11.26
C ALA A 50 -5.53 -13.89 -9.80
N GLN A 51 -4.48 -13.40 -9.12
CA GLN A 51 -4.21 -13.70 -7.72
C GLN A 51 -5.30 -13.15 -6.79
N SER A 52 -5.81 -11.95 -7.07
CA SER A 52 -6.92 -11.30 -6.32
C SER A 52 -8.22 -12.09 -6.35
N VAL A 53 -8.42 -12.96 -7.35
CA VAL A 53 -9.60 -13.84 -7.41
C VAL A 53 -9.27 -15.23 -6.88
N LEU A 54 -8.18 -15.82 -7.35
CA LEU A 54 -7.84 -17.22 -7.08
C LEU A 54 -7.51 -17.46 -5.60
N ILE A 55 -6.71 -16.58 -4.99
CA ILE A 55 -6.23 -16.76 -3.62
C ILE A 55 -7.38 -16.61 -2.61
N PRO A 56 -8.21 -15.54 -2.65
CA PRO A 56 -9.37 -15.45 -1.76
C PRO A 56 -10.37 -16.59 -1.96
N TYR A 57 -10.59 -17.03 -3.19
CA TYR A 57 -11.47 -18.16 -3.49
C TYR A 57 -10.96 -19.47 -2.87
N MET A 58 -9.65 -19.75 -3.00
CA MET A 58 -9.01 -20.92 -2.38
C MET A 58 -9.14 -20.88 -0.85
N ILE A 59 -8.88 -19.73 -0.22
CA ILE A 59 -9.01 -19.56 1.23
C ILE A 59 -10.46 -19.77 1.66
N TYR A 60 -11.44 -19.21 0.94
CA TYR A 60 -12.85 -19.38 1.25
C TYR A 60 -13.28 -20.85 1.21
N LYS A 61 -12.74 -21.64 0.29
CA LYS A 61 -13.07 -23.06 0.15
C LYS A 61 -12.37 -23.94 1.19
N LEU A 62 -11.11 -23.66 1.50
CA LEU A 62 -10.30 -24.45 2.45
C LEU A 62 -10.61 -24.11 3.91
N TYR A 63 -10.84 -22.83 4.20
CA TYR A 63 -11.09 -22.29 5.53
C TYR A 63 -12.35 -21.40 5.47
N PRO A 64 -13.53 -22.01 5.29
CA PRO A 64 -14.76 -21.24 5.23
C PRO A 64 -14.93 -20.40 6.51
N PRO A 65 -15.29 -19.11 6.39
CA PRO A 65 -15.46 -18.26 7.56
C PRO A 65 -16.64 -18.73 8.41
N GLU A 66 -16.47 -18.71 9.73
CA GLU A 66 -17.52 -19.06 10.70
C GLU A 66 -18.71 -18.11 10.64
N PHE A 67 -18.44 -16.81 10.43
CA PHE A 67 -19.45 -15.77 10.25
C PHE A 67 -19.44 -15.27 8.81
N LYS A 68 -20.48 -15.63 8.06
CA LYS A 68 -20.65 -15.23 6.64
C LYS A 68 -21.47 -13.96 6.48
N GLU A 69 -22.30 -13.65 7.47
CA GLU A 69 -23.18 -12.49 7.45
C GLU A 69 -22.96 -11.66 8.71
N THR A 70 -22.77 -10.37 8.49
CA THR A 70 -22.67 -9.38 9.56
C THR A 70 -23.72 -8.31 9.26
N PRO A 71 -25.01 -8.58 9.56
CA PRO A 71 -26.13 -7.73 9.13
C PRO A 71 -26.01 -6.29 9.65
N ASP A 72 -25.37 -6.12 10.81
CA ASP A 72 -25.10 -4.82 11.41
C ASP A 72 -23.84 -4.12 10.93
N ALA A 73 -23.02 -4.74 10.06
CA ALA A 73 -21.75 -4.14 9.62
C ALA A 73 -21.95 -2.79 8.92
N VAL A 74 -22.97 -2.66 8.07
CA VAL A 74 -23.28 -1.41 7.38
C VAL A 74 -23.70 -0.33 8.38
N ARG A 75 -24.54 -0.68 9.36
CA ARG A 75 -24.99 0.23 10.41
C ARG A 75 -23.83 0.69 11.30
N MET A 76 -22.95 -0.24 11.68
CA MET A 76 -21.75 0.05 12.46
C MET A 76 -20.76 0.92 11.69
N ALA A 77 -20.54 0.65 10.40
CA ALA A 77 -19.67 1.45 9.55
C ALA A 77 -20.16 2.90 9.43
N LYS A 78 -21.46 3.11 9.21
CA LYS A 78 -22.07 4.46 9.16
C LYS A 78 -21.91 5.21 10.48
N MET A 79 -22.24 4.56 11.61
CA MET A 79 -22.05 5.18 12.93
C MET A 79 -20.59 5.53 13.22
N LYS A 80 -19.64 4.67 12.82
CA LYS A 80 -18.22 4.93 13.04
C LYS A 80 -17.72 6.07 12.14
N LEU A 81 -18.18 6.13 10.89
CA LEU A 81 -17.87 7.21 9.95
C LEU A 81 -18.42 8.56 10.44
N GLU A 82 -19.67 8.59 10.92
CA GLU A 82 -20.28 9.78 11.53
C GLU A 82 -19.49 10.25 12.76
N LYS A 83 -19.02 9.32 13.60
CA LYS A 83 -18.16 9.64 14.75
C LYS A 83 -16.78 10.16 14.36
N MET A 84 -16.22 9.71 13.23
CA MET A 84 -14.93 10.20 12.72
C MET A 84 -15.04 11.64 12.18
N GLY A 85 -16.18 12.00 11.58
CA GLY A 85 -16.44 13.36 11.11
C GLY A 85 -15.76 13.67 9.77
N LYS A 86 -15.49 14.97 9.51
CA LYS A 86 -14.86 15.41 8.27
C LYS A 86 -13.38 15.01 8.24
N MET A 87 -12.87 14.66 7.06
CA MET A 87 -11.46 14.33 6.93
C MET A 87 -10.57 15.50 7.35
N ALA A 88 -9.59 15.19 8.18
CA ALA A 88 -8.59 16.14 8.63
C ALA A 88 -7.66 16.53 7.47
N VAL A 89 -7.06 17.72 7.56
CA VAL A 89 -6.09 18.18 6.55
C VAL A 89 -4.91 17.21 6.41
N CYS A 90 -4.48 16.58 7.51
CA CYS A 90 -3.43 15.56 7.48
C CYS A 90 -3.83 14.33 6.65
N GLU A 91 -5.09 13.89 6.71
CA GLU A 91 -5.59 12.75 5.93
C GLU A 91 -5.60 13.08 4.43
N TRP A 92 -5.97 14.32 4.08
CA TRP A 92 -5.87 14.82 2.71
C TRP A 92 -4.43 14.86 2.20
N ILE A 93 -3.50 15.37 3.00
CA ILE A 93 -2.07 15.42 2.63
C ILE A 93 -1.50 14.01 2.43
N MET A 94 -1.90 13.03 3.26
CA MET A 94 -1.49 11.63 3.08
C MET A 94 -2.04 11.02 1.79
N LEU A 95 -3.30 11.28 1.44
CA LEU A 95 -3.90 10.80 0.19
C LEU A 95 -3.23 11.41 -1.04
N GLU A 96 -2.94 12.71 -1.01
CA GLU A 96 -2.18 13.41 -2.05
C GLU A 96 -0.79 12.81 -2.21
N HIS A 97 -0.07 12.56 -1.10
CA HIS A 97 1.25 11.95 -1.15
C HIS A 97 1.22 10.54 -1.76
N SER A 98 0.27 9.68 -1.36
CA SER A 98 0.14 8.32 -1.92
C SER A 98 -0.16 8.33 -3.42
N SER A 99 -1.02 9.26 -3.85
CA SER A 99 -1.38 9.47 -5.25
C SER A 99 -0.18 9.97 -6.07
N TYR A 100 0.58 10.93 -5.51
CA TYR A 100 1.81 11.46 -6.11
C TYR A 100 2.87 10.37 -6.30
N CYS A 101 3.14 9.55 -5.28
CA CYS A 101 4.09 8.43 -5.37
C CYS A 101 3.68 7.42 -6.44
N SER A 102 2.38 7.11 -6.56
CA SER A 102 1.85 6.22 -7.59
C SER A 102 2.03 6.82 -9.00
N PHE A 103 1.78 8.12 -9.15
CA PHE A 103 1.98 8.84 -10.41
C PHE A 103 3.45 8.87 -10.84
N CYS A 104 4.36 9.21 -9.94
CA CYS A 104 5.81 9.19 -10.19
C CYS A 104 6.31 7.80 -10.58
N GLY A 105 5.78 6.75 -9.95
CA GLY A 105 6.06 5.36 -10.34
C GLY A 105 5.64 5.08 -11.79
N SER A 106 4.43 5.46 -12.17
CA SER A 106 3.88 5.16 -13.50
C SER A 106 4.49 5.97 -14.65
N SER A 107 4.90 7.23 -14.41
CA SER A 107 5.26 8.18 -15.48
C SER A 107 6.74 8.17 -15.87
N VAL A 108 7.60 7.59 -15.03
CA VAL A 108 9.05 7.63 -15.26
C VAL A 108 9.56 6.23 -15.58
N ARG A 109 10.24 6.05 -16.73
CA ARG A 109 10.89 4.78 -17.08
C ARG A 109 12.13 4.49 -16.24
N ASN A 110 12.92 5.54 -15.97
CA ASN A 110 14.15 5.40 -15.22
C ASN A 110 13.86 5.14 -13.73
N GLN A 111 14.22 3.94 -13.26
CA GLN A 111 14.08 3.53 -11.86
C GLN A 111 14.75 4.50 -10.88
N SER A 112 15.90 5.09 -11.25
CA SER A 112 16.60 6.07 -10.42
C SER A 112 15.75 7.30 -10.12
N THR A 113 14.98 7.78 -11.09
CA THR A 113 14.11 8.96 -10.91
C THR A 113 12.86 8.63 -10.09
N GLN A 114 12.36 7.40 -10.15
CA GLN A 114 11.24 6.94 -9.33
C GLN A 114 11.57 6.97 -7.83
N HIS A 115 12.73 6.43 -7.44
CA HIS A 115 13.18 6.43 -6.05
C HIS A 115 13.38 7.85 -5.50
N VAL A 116 13.95 8.75 -6.31
CA VAL A 116 14.13 10.16 -5.95
C VAL A 116 12.79 10.86 -5.76
N GLY A 117 11.80 10.60 -6.61
CA GLY A 117 10.45 11.15 -6.47
C GLY A 117 9.76 10.73 -5.16
N CYS A 118 9.87 9.46 -4.78
CA CYS A 118 9.33 8.96 -3.51
C CYS A 118 10.04 9.58 -2.30
N LEU A 119 11.37 9.70 -2.31
CA LEU A 119 12.14 10.35 -1.24
C LEU A 119 11.81 11.85 -1.13
N ALA A 120 11.62 12.54 -2.26
CA ALA A 120 11.16 13.92 -2.26
C ALA A 120 9.77 14.05 -1.62
N GLY A 121 8.85 13.14 -1.95
CA GLY A 121 7.53 13.07 -1.32
C GLY A 121 7.59 12.87 0.19
N LEU A 122 8.49 12.00 0.68
CA LEU A 122 8.72 11.80 2.11
C LEU A 122 9.21 13.09 2.79
N GLY A 123 10.11 13.84 2.13
CA GLY A 123 10.55 15.14 2.60
C GLY A 123 9.40 16.13 2.79
N ILE A 124 8.43 16.14 1.87
CA ILE A 124 7.22 16.99 1.98
C ILE A 124 6.40 16.59 3.21
N LEU A 125 6.23 15.29 3.48
CA LEU A 125 5.50 14.81 4.67
C LEU A 125 6.16 15.23 5.99
N LEU A 126 7.50 15.21 6.03
CA LEU A 126 8.27 15.65 7.20
C LEU A 126 8.17 17.17 7.41
N VAL A 127 8.27 17.96 6.33
CA VAL A 127 8.14 19.43 6.40
C VAL A 127 6.73 19.85 6.81
N THR A 128 5.70 19.16 6.29
CA THR A 128 4.30 19.40 6.65
C THR A 128 3.95 18.90 8.05
N LYS A 129 4.89 18.24 8.76
CA LYS A 129 4.72 17.61 10.08
C LYS A 129 3.55 16.62 10.15
N VAL A 130 3.14 16.09 9.00
CA VAL A 130 2.18 14.99 8.93
C VAL A 130 2.84 13.70 9.39
N LEU A 131 4.15 13.57 9.14
CA LEU A 131 4.99 12.49 9.64
C LEU A 131 6.10 13.07 10.51
N THR A 132 6.37 12.44 11.64
CA THR A 132 7.52 12.79 12.49
C THR A 132 8.74 11.93 12.14
N TRP A 133 9.92 12.37 12.55
CA TRP A 133 11.13 11.56 12.36
C TRP A 133 11.10 10.27 13.18
N ASP A 134 10.44 10.28 14.33
CA ASP A 134 10.24 9.11 15.17
C ASP A 134 9.39 8.04 14.46
N ASP A 135 8.37 8.46 13.70
CA ASP A 135 7.57 7.56 12.85
C ASP A 135 8.41 6.87 11.79
N VAL A 136 9.32 7.60 11.15
CA VAL A 136 10.21 7.07 10.10
C VAL A 136 11.16 6.01 10.66
N LEU A 137 11.68 6.24 11.88
CA LEU A 137 12.58 5.32 12.55
C LEU A 137 11.85 4.11 13.16
N GLY A 138 10.52 4.04 13.06
CA GLY A 138 9.72 2.99 13.69
C GLY A 138 9.77 3.06 15.22
N ILE A 139 10.17 4.20 15.79
CA ILE A 139 10.01 4.48 17.21
C ILE A 139 8.53 4.80 17.38
N ILE A 140 7.75 3.77 17.69
CA ILE A 140 6.34 3.91 18.04
C ILE A 140 6.28 4.76 19.31
N VAL A 141 6.18 6.08 19.15
CA VAL A 141 5.69 6.95 20.20
C VAL A 141 4.23 6.53 20.43
N PRO A 142 3.82 6.19 21.65
CA PRO A 142 2.49 5.64 21.96
C PRO A 142 1.37 6.69 21.86
N GLY A 143 1.38 7.54 20.83
CA GLY A 143 0.45 8.64 20.64
C GLY A 143 0.14 8.98 19.17
N ILE A 144 0.75 8.29 18.20
CA ILE A 144 0.36 8.47 16.80
C ILE A 144 -0.78 7.50 16.50
N HIS A 145 -1.98 8.02 16.72
CA HIS A 145 -3.24 7.46 16.27
C HIS A 145 -3.34 7.49 14.74
N LEU A 146 -2.41 6.83 14.04
CA LEU A 146 -2.56 6.52 12.62
C LEU A 146 -3.65 5.46 12.51
N PHE A 147 -4.88 5.95 12.38
CA PHE A 147 -6.13 5.20 12.35
C PHE A 147 -6.41 4.48 13.68
N GLY A 148 -7.56 4.74 14.29
CA GLY A 148 -8.02 4.12 15.55
C GLY A 148 -8.28 2.60 15.45
N LEU A 149 -7.31 1.84 14.93
CA LEU A 149 -7.30 0.40 14.70
C LEU A 149 -6.99 -0.41 15.97
N GLN A 150 -6.88 0.23 17.13
CA GLN A 150 -6.68 -0.44 18.41
C GLN A 150 -7.96 -1.09 18.98
N GLN A 151 -9.06 -1.15 18.21
CA GLN A 151 -10.35 -1.69 18.66
C GLN A 151 -10.96 -2.75 17.72
N TRP A 152 -10.11 -3.56 17.09
CA TRP A 152 -10.52 -4.86 16.56
C TRP A 152 -9.72 -5.96 17.23
#